data_AF-A0A5J4WYZ9-F1
#
_entry.id   AF-A0A5J4WYZ9-F1
#
_cell.length_a   1.000
_cell.length_b   1.000
_cell.length_c   1.000
_cell.angle_alpha   90.00
_cell.angle_beta   90.00
_cell.angle_gamma   90.00
#
_symmetry.space_group_name_H-M   'P 1'
#
loop_
_entity.id
_entity.type
_entity.pdbx_description
1 polymer ?
#
loop_
_entity_poly.entity_id
_entity_poly.type
_entity_poly.pdbx_seq_one_letter_code
_entity_poly.pdbx_strand_id
1 'polypeptide(L)'
;MSNVYIDEALLDVVGLSQFPELQAYIHECEPKSIVDGIANQIIVVLQYLQDQVKDNDDKLNILPIPQPIVPIEIQQVKIFKIPKSQLAANVQMYNPADEYFYFYKLRNKVEYNNGLYLCNDFMGFVFTNFLEELWPFSKHALVLGDDVGHKQNVMGYISEKGHYLGLSIGNVDQVTPIKGNTHIAIAGVYYTDYEPLKRATNDVNGD
;
A
#
# COMPACT_ATOMS: atom_id res chain seq x y z
N MET A 1 21.87 -64.02 15.15
CA MET A 1 22.90 -63.28 14.38
C MET A 1 22.65 -63.57 12.92
N SER A 2 22.09 -62.62 12.18
CA SER A 2 21.92 -62.70 10.73
C SER A 2 22.93 -61.75 10.11
N ASN A 3 23.99 -62.29 9.51
CA ASN A 3 24.76 -61.53 8.54
C ASN A 3 23.81 -61.25 7.37
N VAL A 4 23.51 -59.98 7.12
CA VAL A 4 22.71 -59.55 5.98
C VAL A 4 23.63 -59.68 4.77
N TYR A 5 23.59 -60.83 4.11
CA TYR A 5 24.32 -61.03 2.86
C TYR A 5 23.51 -60.31 1.78
N ILE A 6 24.11 -59.30 1.15
CA ILE A 6 23.51 -58.64 -0.02
C ILE A 6 23.52 -59.67 -1.14
N ASP A 7 22.34 -60.02 -1.65
CA ASP A 7 22.17 -61.01 -2.71
C ASP A 7 22.86 -60.51 -3.99
N GLU A 8 23.81 -61.27 -4.53
CA GLU A 8 24.56 -60.88 -5.73
C GLU A 8 23.64 -60.64 -6.94
N ALA A 9 22.47 -61.28 -6.94
CA ALA A 9 21.44 -61.05 -7.95
C ALA A 9 20.94 -59.59 -7.95
N LEU A 10 20.90 -58.90 -6.80
CA LEU A 10 20.52 -57.48 -6.72
C LEU A 10 21.62 -56.56 -7.27
N LEU A 11 22.90 -56.92 -7.11
CA LEU A 11 24.01 -56.12 -7.64
C LEU A 11 24.07 -56.17 -9.17
N ASP A 12 23.72 -57.31 -9.77
CA ASP A 12 23.68 -57.48 -11.22
C ASP A 12 22.49 -56.73 -11.87
N VAL A 13 21.32 -56.70 -11.21
CA VAL A 13 20.13 -55.95 -11.67
C VAL A 13 20.39 -54.44 -11.72
N VAL A 14 21.21 -53.91 -10.83
CA VAL A 14 21.57 -52.48 -10.79
C VAL A 14 22.78 -52.17 -11.70
N GLY A 15 23.32 -53.17 -12.39
CA GLY A 15 24.44 -53.02 -13.34
C GLY A 15 25.79 -52.78 -12.68
N LEU A 16 25.91 -53.02 -11.37
CA LEU A 16 27.14 -52.81 -10.61
C LEU A 16 28.20 -53.91 -10.86
N SER A 17 27.82 -55.02 -11.50
CA SER A 17 28.73 -56.10 -11.93
C SER A 17 29.76 -55.64 -12.96
N GLN A 18 29.51 -54.52 -13.65
CA GLN A 18 30.43 -53.94 -14.64
C GLN A 18 31.54 -53.08 -14.00
N PHE A 19 31.50 -52.85 -12.68
CA PHE A 19 32.44 -51.99 -11.98
C PHE A 19 32.98 -52.67 -10.70
N PRO A 20 33.97 -53.58 -10.83
CA PRO A 20 34.53 -54.34 -9.71
C PRO A 20 35.12 -53.44 -8.61
N GLU A 21 35.61 -52.26 -8.98
CA GLU A 21 36.18 -51.31 -8.00
C GLU A 21 35.10 -50.71 -7.08
N LEU A 22 33.88 -50.48 -7.59
CA LEU A 22 32.76 -49.99 -6.79
C LEU A 22 32.22 -51.09 -5.86
N GLN A 23 32.23 -52.34 -6.33
CA GLN A 23 31.87 -53.48 -5.47
C GLN A 23 32.88 -53.66 -4.33
N ALA A 24 34.18 -53.56 -4.61
CA ALA A 24 35.23 -53.60 -3.59
C ALA A 24 35.10 -52.45 -2.59
N TYR A 25 34.79 -51.24 -3.06
CA TYR A 25 34.57 -50.08 -2.21
C TYR A 25 33.34 -50.25 -1.30
N ILE A 26 32.24 -50.81 -1.80
CA ILE A 26 31.03 -51.06 -0.99
C ILE A 26 31.30 -52.11 0.08
N HIS A 27 32.02 -53.19 -0.24
CA HIS A 27 32.47 -54.17 0.76
C HIS A 27 33.44 -53.57 1.78
N GLU A 28 34.29 -52.64 1.38
CA GLU A 28 35.19 -51.91 2.29
C GLU A 28 34.44 -50.88 3.16
N CYS A 29 33.31 -50.36 2.65
CA CYS A 29 32.38 -49.48 3.34
C CYS A 29 31.32 -50.21 4.17
N GLU A 30 31.28 -51.56 4.19
CA GLU A 30 30.48 -52.27 5.19
C GLU A 30 30.88 -51.73 6.58
N PRO A 31 29.89 -51.39 7.42
CA PRO A 31 30.15 -50.66 8.65
C PRO A 31 31.04 -51.50 9.56
N LYS A 32 32.31 -51.11 9.71
CA LYS A 32 33.19 -51.57 10.79
C LYS A 32 32.41 -51.44 12.09
N SER A 33 32.34 -52.53 12.86
CA SER A 33 31.48 -52.64 14.05
C SER A 33 31.48 -51.34 14.85
N ILE A 34 30.30 -50.77 15.08
CA ILE A 34 30.11 -49.56 15.87
C ILE A 34 30.78 -49.80 17.22
N VAL A 35 31.94 -49.19 17.43
CA VAL A 35 32.66 -49.24 18.71
C VAL A 35 31.77 -48.53 19.74
N ASP A 36 31.68 -49.12 20.94
CA ASP A 36 30.77 -48.75 22.04
C ASP A 36 30.70 -47.23 22.35
N GLY A 37 31.76 -46.47 22.04
CA GLY A 37 31.80 -45.01 22.19
C GLY A 37 30.87 -44.23 21.25
N ILE A 38 30.62 -44.72 20.02
CA ILE A 38 29.74 -44.05 19.04
C ILE A 38 28.27 -44.35 19.35
N ALA A 39 27.96 -45.56 19.79
CA ALA A 39 26.61 -45.94 20.22
C ALA A 39 26.13 -45.07 21.39
N ASN A 40 27.00 -44.83 22.38
CA ASN A 40 26.69 -43.95 23.51
C ASN A 40 26.48 -42.49 23.10
N GLN A 41 27.25 -41.98 22.13
CA GLN A 41 27.04 -40.62 21.59
C GLN A 41 25.72 -40.49 20.85
N ILE A 42 25.34 -41.50 20.04
CA ILE A 42 24.06 -41.51 19.32
C ILE A 42 22.89 -41.54 20.31
N ILE A 43 22.97 -42.33 21.37
CA ILE A 43 21.93 -42.42 22.41
C ILE A 43 21.78 -41.06 23.11
N VAL A 44 22.88 -40.41 23.49
CA VAL A 44 22.86 -39.10 24.17
C VAL A 44 22.29 -38.01 23.26
N VAL A 45 22.66 -37.98 21.99
CA VAL A 45 22.14 -37.01 21.02
C VAL A 45 20.64 -37.22 20.79
N LEU A 46 20.18 -38.47 20.70
CA LEU A 46 18.76 -38.78 20.51
C LEU A 46 17.92 -38.39 21.73
N GLN A 47 18.42 -38.64 22.95
CA GLN A 47 17.78 -38.24 24.20
C GLN A 47 17.69 -36.72 24.32
N TYR A 48 18.78 -36.01 24.03
CA TYR A 48 18.79 -34.54 24.02
C TYR A 48 17.80 -33.95 23.02
N LEU A 49 17.68 -34.57 21.83
CA LEU A 49 16.71 -34.14 20.81
C LEU A 49 15.26 -34.36 21.27
N GLN A 50 14.98 -35.48 21.95
CA GLN A 50 13.65 -35.76 22.52
C GLN A 50 13.27 -34.76 23.61
N ASP A 51 14.22 -34.39 24.48
CA ASP A 51 14.00 -33.38 25.51
C ASP A 51 13.72 -32.00 24.90
N GLN A 52 14.43 -31.62 23.82
CA GLN A 52 14.16 -30.38 23.10
C GLN A 52 12.77 -30.37 22.43
N VAL A 53 12.36 -31.48 21.79
CA VAL A 53 11.04 -31.58 21.18
C VAL A 53 9.95 -31.45 22.23
N LYS A 54 10.15 -32.07 23.40
CA LYS A 54 9.19 -32.02 24.51
C LYS A 54 9.10 -30.62 25.13
N ASP A 55 10.22 -29.96 25.37
CA ASP A 55 10.25 -28.57 25.88
C ASP A 55 9.58 -27.60 24.89
N ASN A 56 9.75 -27.81 23.59
CA ASN A 56 9.07 -27.02 22.56
C ASN A 56 7.56 -27.28 22.53
N ASP A 57 7.12 -28.53 22.68
CA ASP A 57 5.69 -28.89 22.73
C ASP A 57 5.02 -28.33 23.98
N ASP A 58 5.66 -28.44 25.15
CA ASP A 58 5.16 -27.87 26.40
C ASP A 58 5.04 -26.33 26.30
N LYS A 59 6.02 -25.65 25.69
CA LYS A 59 5.96 -24.20 25.43
C LYS A 59 4.85 -23.80 24.45
N LEU A 60 4.57 -24.63 23.44
CA LEU A 60 3.49 -24.38 22.47
C LEU A 60 2.11 -24.62 23.10
N ASN A 61 1.99 -25.58 24.02
CA ASN A 61 0.76 -25.89 24.74
C ASN A 61 0.41 -24.86 25.85
N ILE A 62 1.38 -24.03 26.28
CA ILE A 62 1.17 -22.94 27.24
C ILE A 62 0.72 -21.64 26.55
N LEU A 63 0.91 -21.49 25.23
CA LEU A 63 0.38 -20.33 24.53
C LEU A 63 -1.16 -20.37 24.52
N PRO A 64 -1.85 -19.26 24.86
CA PRO A 64 -3.27 -19.16 24.64
C PRO A 64 -3.56 -19.47 23.17
N ILE A 65 -4.60 -20.26 22.90
CA ILE A 65 -5.13 -20.49 21.56
C ILE A 65 -5.19 -19.12 20.86
N PRO A 66 -4.53 -18.94 19.68
CA PRO A 66 -4.60 -17.69 18.97
C PRO A 66 -6.06 -17.33 18.77
N GLN A 67 -6.51 -16.23 19.39
CA GLN A 67 -7.86 -15.75 19.17
C GLN A 67 -8.03 -15.54 17.65
N PRO A 68 -9.21 -15.88 17.08
CA PRO A 68 -9.47 -15.61 15.67
C PRO A 68 -9.12 -14.16 15.37
N ILE A 69 -8.15 -13.94 14.49
CA ILE A 69 -7.81 -12.59 14.04
C ILE A 69 -9.06 -12.10 13.33
N VAL A 70 -9.78 -11.17 13.97
CA VAL A 70 -10.89 -10.48 13.31
C VAL A 70 -10.27 -9.77 12.10
N PRO A 71 -10.72 -10.04 10.87
CA PRO A 71 -10.21 -9.34 9.70
C PRO A 71 -10.38 -7.85 9.94
N ILE A 72 -9.28 -7.09 9.87
CA ILE A 72 -9.37 -5.63 9.90
C ILE A 72 -10.19 -5.23 8.69
N GLU A 73 -11.34 -4.59 8.91
CA GLU A 73 -12.19 -4.09 7.84
C GLU A 73 -11.36 -3.11 6.99
N ILE A 74 -11.06 -3.51 5.75
CA ILE A 74 -10.38 -2.64 4.79
C ILE A 74 -11.35 -1.53 4.45
N GLN A 75 -11.12 -0.34 5.00
CA GLN A 75 -11.95 0.81 4.68
C GLN A 75 -11.87 1.11 3.19
N GLN A 76 -13.02 1.06 2.55
CA GLN A 76 -13.16 1.28 1.11
C GLN A 76 -13.10 2.78 0.77
N VAL A 77 -12.59 3.09 -0.42
CA VAL A 77 -12.65 4.43 -1.00
C VAL A 77 -14.10 4.77 -1.33
N LYS A 78 -14.60 5.88 -0.80
CA LYS A 78 -15.92 6.44 -1.14
C LYS A 78 -15.76 7.39 -2.32
N ILE A 79 -16.59 7.21 -3.35
CA ILE A 79 -16.59 8.07 -4.54
C ILE A 79 -17.75 9.04 -4.43
N PHE A 80 -17.43 10.33 -4.41
CA PHE A 80 -18.39 11.42 -4.48
C PHE A 80 -18.42 11.99 -5.89
N LYS A 81 -19.62 12.34 -6.35
CA LYS A 81 -19.86 12.86 -7.70
C LYS A 81 -20.57 14.20 -7.61
N ILE A 82 -20.01 15.22 -8.27
CA ILE A 82 -20.68 16.53 -8.42
C ILE A 82 -21.08 16.67 -9.89
N PRO A 83 -22.38 16.79 -10.20
CA PRO A 83 -22.84 16.88 -11.59
C PRO A 83 -22.44 18.21 -12.23
N LYS A 84 -22.23 18.20 -13.55
CA LYS A 84 -21.91 19.42 -14.32
C LYS A 84 -22.96 20.52 -14.23
N SER A 85 -24.20 20.18 -13.87
CA SER A 85 -25.27 21.16 -13.63
C SER A 85 -25.04 22.05 -12.41
N GLN A 86 -24.12 21.66 -11.52
CA GLN A 86 -23.70 22.46 -10.36
C GLN A 86 -22.45 23.31 -10.64
N LEU A 87 -22.08 23.50 -11.91
CA LEU A 87 -21.03 24.44 -12.27
C LEU A 87 -21.52 25.88 -12.26
N ALA A 88 -20.66 26.79 -11.83
CA ALA A 88 -20.88 28.21 -11.98
C ALA A 88 -20.99 28.62 -13.45
N ALA A 89 -21.68 29.74 -13.70
CA ALA A 89 -21.75 30.31 -15.04
C ALA A 89 -20.34 30.54 -15.61
N ASN A 90 -20.19 30.33 -16.93
CA ASN A 90 -18.93 30.43 -17.67
C ASN A 90 -17.89 29.34 -17.38
N VAL A 91 -18.20 28.36 -16.52
CA VAL A 91 -17.35 27.19 -16.30
C VAL A 91 -17.94 25.97 -16.99
N GLN A 92 -17.11 25.23 -17.71
CA GLN A 92 -17.46 23.96 -18.33
C GLN A 92 -16.45 22.87 -17.92
N MET A 93 -16.86 21.62 -18.08
CA MET A 93 -15.92 20.49 -18.01
C MET A 93 -14.97 20.55 -19.21
N TYR A 94 -13.71 20.18 -19.00
CA TYR A 94 -12.73 20.08 -20.08
C TYR A 94 -13.22 19.11 -21.18
N ASN A 95 -13.73 17.94 -20.77
CA ASN A 95 -14.37 17.00 -21.67
C ASN A 95 -15.90 17.20 -21.61
N PRO A 96 -16.56 17.66 -22.70
CA PRO A 96 -18.00 17.89 -22.73
C PRO A 96 -18.84 16.61 -22.54
N ALA A 97 -18.25 15.45 -22.84
CA ALA A 97 -18.90 14.16 -22.67
C ALA A 97 -19.01 13.74 -21.20
N ASP A 98 -18.18 14.31 -20.32
CA ASP A 98 -18.25 14.00 -18.90
C ASP A 98 -19.52 14.61 -18.29
N GLU A 99 -20.06 13.92 -17.27
CA GLU A 99 -21.28 14.32 -16.58
C GLU A 99 -21.01 14.75 -15.13
N TYR A 100 -19.91 14.24 -14.54
CA TYR A 100 -19.59 14.41 -13.13
C TYR A 100 -18.10 14.70 -12.91
N PHE A 101 -17.81 15.54 -11.92
CA PHE A 101 -16.51 15.57 -11.26
C PHE A 101 -16.45 14.51 -10.16
N TYR A 102 -15.31 13.86 -10.04
CA TYR A 102 -15.10 12.75 -9.12
C TYR A 102 -14.17 13.16 -7.99
N PHE A 103 -14.57 12.85 -6.76
CA PHE A 103 -13.75 12.99 -5.56
C PHE A 103 -13.66 11.64 -4.87
N TYR A 104 -12.44 11.18 -4.65
CA TYR A 104 -12.14 9.92 -4.01
C TYR A 104 -11.77 10.19 -2.57
N LYS A 105 -12.60 9.75 -1.63
CA LYS A 105 -12.38 9.93 -0.20
C LYS A 105 -12.02 8.60 0.45
N LEU A 106 -10.84 8.55 1.07
CA LEU A 106 -10.40 7.46 1.93
C LEU A 106 -10.16 8.01 3.33
N ARG A 107 -10.96 7.57 4.31
CA ARG A 107 -10.98 8.16 5.66
C ARG A 107 -11.27 9.66 5.58
N ASN A 108 -10.28 10.45 6.00
CA ASN A 108 -10.26 11.90 6.00
C ASN A 108 -9.53 12.47 4.79
N LYS A 109 -8.84 11.67 3.98
CA LYS A 109 -8.13 12.12 2.79
C LYS A 109 -9.08 12.17 1.60
N VAL A 110 -9.11 13.30 0.89
CA VAL A 110 -9.83 13.47 -0.38
C VAL A 110 -8.83 13.72 -1.50
N GLU A 111 -9.02 13.04 -2.62
CA GLU A 111 -8.21 13.15 -3.83
C GLU A 111 -9.12 13.42 -5.04
N TYR A 112 -8.65 14.29 -5.94
CA TYR A 112 -9.41 14.69 -7.13
C TYR A 112 -8.47 15.14 -8.25
N ASN A 113 -8.96 14.98 -9.48
CA ASN A 113 -8.35 15.50 -10.69
C ASN A 113 -9.47 15.96 -11.61
N ASN A 114 -9.52 17.26 -11.86
CA ASN A 114 -10.61 17.92 -12.54
C ASN A 114 -10.06 18.83 -13.65
N GLY A 115 -10.53 18.62 -14.87
CA GLY A 115 -10.27 19.52 -16.00
C GLY A 115 -11.43 20.48 -16.21
N LEU A 116 -11.13 21.76 -16.37
CA LEU A 116 -12.09 22.83 -16.58
C LEU A 116 -11.78 23.61 -17.87
N TYR A 117 -12.83 24.18 -18.46
CA TYR A 117 -12.75 25.16 -19.52
C TYR A 117 -13.54 26.42 -19.12
N LEU A 118 -12.85 27.56 -19.06
CA LEU A 118 -13.43 28.85 -18.74
C LEU A 118 -13.85 29.53 -20.06
N CYS A 119 -15.15 29.67 -20.30
CA CYS A 119 -15.66 30.18 -21.58
C CYS A 119 -15.53 31.70 -21.72
N ASN A 120 -15.67 32.41 -20.61
CA ASN A 120 -15.57 33.86 -20.51
C ASN A 120 -14.67 34.20 -19.31
N ASP A 121 -14.37 35.49 -19.15
CA ASP A 121 -13.62 35.98 -17.99
C ASP A 121 -14.27 35.48 -16.69
N PHE A 122 -13.48 34.83 -15.83
CA PHE A 122 -13.96 34.12 -14.66
C PHE A 122 -13.15 34.43 -13.41
N MET A 123 -13.86 34.70 -12.32
CA MET A 123 -13.32 34.79 -10.97
C MET A 123 -14.40 34.28 -10.02
N GLY A 124 -14.07 33.33 -9.16
CA GLY A 124 -15.03 32.83 -8.18
C GLY A 124 -14.97 31.33 -7.95
N PHE A 125 -16.04 30.84 -7.34
CA PHE A 125 -16.21 29.43 -7.04
C PHE A 125 -16.67 28.68 -8.28
N VAL A 126 -16.02 27.55 -8.56
CA VAL A 126 -16.30 26.65 -9.69
C VAL A 126 -17.66 25.98 -9.54
N PHE A 127 -18.05 25.66 -8.31
CA PHE A 127 -19.31 24.98 -8.02
C PHE A 127 -20.33 25.94 -7.39
N THR A 128 -21.60 25.78 -7.77
CA THR A 128 -22.72 26.50 -7.13
C THR A 128 -23.07 25.92 -5.77
N ASN A 129 -22.80 24.63 -5.57
CA ASN A 129 -22.94 23.93 -4.30
C ASN A 129 -21.81 22.92 -4.15
N PHE A 130 -21.21 22.83 -2.97
CA PHE A 130 -20.13 21.90 -2.68
C PHE A 130 -20.53 20.97 -1.54
N LEU A 131 -20.23 19.68 -1.68
CA LEU A 131 -20.68 18.65 -0.76
C LEU A 131 -20.02 18.79 0.62
N GLU A 132 -20.82 18.76 1.69
CA GLU A 132 -20.35 18.90 3.07
C GLU A 132 -19.37 17.79 3.46
N GLU A 133 -19.57 16.58 2.96
CA GLU A 133 -18.67 15.45 3.20
C GLU A 133 -17.29 15.66 2.59
N LEU A 134 -17.14 16.61 1.67
CA LEU A 134 -15.89 16.97 1.02
C LEU A 134 -15.29 18.25 1.57
N TRP A 135 -15.86 18.90 2.59
CA TRP A 135 -15.29 20.14 3.11
C TRP A 135 -13.86 19.91 3.64
N PRO A 136 -12.88 20.70 3.15
CA PRO A 136 -11.54 20.63 3.70
C PRO A 136 -11.52 21.19 5.12
N PHE A 137 -10.62 20.68 5.98
CA PHE A 137 -10.48 21.18 7.35
C PHE A 137 -10.15 22.68 7.42
N SER A 138 -9.39 23.18 6.44
CA SER A 138 -9.01 24.57 6.28
C SER A 138 -8.93 24.92 4.80
N LYS A 139 -8.69 26.19 4.44
CA LYS A 139 -8.42 26.54 3.04
C LYS A 139 -7.11 25.90 2.59
N HIS A 140 -7.15 25.15 1.49
CA HIS A 140 -5.97 24.52 0.91
C HIS A 140 -5.68 25.15 -0.45
N ALA A 141 -4.44 25.55 -0.69
CA ALA A 141 -4.01 26.03 -2.00
C ALA A 141 -4.14 24.91 -3.04
N LEU A 142 -4.53 25.26 -4.26
CA LEU A 142 -4.64 24.32 -5.37
C LEU A 142 -3.34 24.24 -6.14
N VAL A 143 -3.01 23.04 -6.59
CA VAL A 143 -2.02 22.84 -7.65
C VAL A 143 -2.77 22.93 -8.97
N LEU A 144 -2.42 23.96 -9.75
CA LEU A 144 -3.08 24.29 -11.00
C LEU A 144 -2.11 24.13 -12.16
N GLY A 145 -2.61 23.56 -13.25
CA GLY A 145 -2.03 23.72 -14.58
C GLY A 145 -2.97 24.59 -15.42
N ASP A 146 -2.43 25.49 -16.20
CA ASP A 146 -3.22 26.37 -17.06
C ASP A 146 -2.48 26.68 -18.36
N ASP A 147 -3.24 27.12 -19.37
CA ASP A 147 -2.72 27.61 -20.65
C ASP A 147 -2.75 29.14 -20.77
N VAL A 148 -2.90 29.85 -19.63
CA VAL A 148 -2.75 31.29 -19.59
C VAL A 148 -1.27 31.59 -19.84
N GLY A 149 -0.98 32.37 -20.88
CA GLY A 149 0.41 32.65 -21.27
C GLY A 149 1.28 33.11 -20.08
N HIS A 150 2.59 32.85 -20.16
CA HIS A 150 3.62 32.94 -19.09
C HIS A 150 3.74 34.24 -18.25
N LYS A 151 2.82 35.20 -18.37
CA LYS A 151 2.84 36.49 -17.67
C LYS A 151 1.80 36.61 -16.56
N GLN A 152 0.95 35.61 -16.35
CA GLN A 152 -0.13 35.65 -15.36
C GLN A 152 -0.04 34.43 -14.45
N ASN A 153 -0.27 34.62 -13.14
CA ASN A 153 -0.28 33.52 -12.18
C ASN A 153 -1.74 33.20 -11.85
N VAL A 154 -2.25 32.08 -12.35
CA VAL A 154 -3.53 31.54 -11.89
C VAL A 154 -3.34 31.01 -10.48
N MET A 155 -4.19 31.47 -9.57
CA MET A 155 -4.23 31.05 -8.19
C MET A 155 -5.59 30.42 -7.89
N GLY A 156 -5.58 29.43 -7.01
CA GLY A 156 -6.81 28.87 -6.50
C GLY A 156 -6.63 28.27 -5.12
N TYR A 157 -7.75 28.13 -4.43
CA TYR A 157 -7.83 27.38 -3.18
C TYR A 157 -9.13 26.58 -3.17
N ILE A 158 -9.21 25.56 -2.33
CA ILE A 158 -10.45 24.88 -1.99
C ILE A 158 -10.88 25.24 -0.58
N SER A 159 -12.18 25.47 -0.40
CA SER A 159 -12.81 25.69 0.90
C SER A 159 -14.15 24.94 0.98
N GLU A 160 -14.92 25.19 2.04
CA GLU A 160 -16.30 24.72 2.20
C GLU A 160 -17.24 25.09 1.02
N LYS A 161 -16.88 26.10 0.22
CA LYS A 161 -17.61 26.51 -1.00
C LYS A 161 -17.08 25.85 -2.28
N GLY A 162 -16.10 24.94 -2.18
CA GLY A 162 -15.45 24.27 -3.29
C GLY A 162 -14.22 25.01 -3.83
N HIS A 163 -13.85 24.72 -5.08
CA HIS A 163 -12.70 25.36 -5.73
C HIS A 163 -12.99 26.82 -6.03
N TYR A 164 -12.11 27.72 -5.60
CA TYR A 164 -12.06 29.11 -6.00
C TYR A 164 -10.91 29.32 -6.97
N LEU A 165 -11.13 30.08 -8.05
CA LEU A 165 -10.12 30.43 -9.03
C LEU A 165 -10.08 31.95 -9.25
N GLY A 166 -8.88 32.48 -9.47
CA GLY A 166 -8.63 33.86 -9.86
C GLY A 166 -7.17 34.08 -10.29
N LEU A 167 -6.86 35.25 -10.82
CA LEU A 167 -5.48 35.66 -11.13
C LEU A 167 -4.90 36.45 -9.97
N SER A 168 -3.66 36.12 -9.58
CA SER A 168 -2.87 36.96 -8.69
C SER A 168 -1.97 37.89 -9.49
N ILE A 169 -2.01 39.19 -9.19
CA ILE A 169 -1.16 40.22 -9.84
C ILE A 169 0.04 40.59 -8.94
N GLY A 170 0.51 39.68 -8.09
CA GLY A 170 1.68 39.92 -7.23
C GLY A 170 1.39 40.71 -5.95
N ASN A 171 0.11 40.97 -5.65
CA ASN A 171 -0.37 41.40 -4.34
C ASN A 171 -1.49 40.44 -3.89
N VAL A 172 -1.43 39.96 -2.64
CA VAL A 172 -2.37 38.99 -2.06
C VAL A 172 -3.81 39.52 -2.06
N ASP A 173 -3.97 40.85 -2.00
CA ASP A 173 -5.29 41.50 -1.93
C ASP A 173 -5.88 41.85 -3.31
N GLN A 174 -5.13 41.67 -4.40
CA GLN A 174 -5.57 41.98 -5.75
C GLN A 174 -5.73 40.71 -6.58
N VAL A 175 -6.90 40.09 -6.44
CA VAL A 175 -7.36 38.99 -7.31
C VAL A 175 -8.18 39.57 -8.46
N THR A 176 -7.88 39.17 -9.68
CA THR A 176 -8.63 39.57 -10.89
C THR A 176 -9.17 38.38 -11.67
N PRO A 177 -10.12 38.59 -12.60
CA PRO A 177 -10.64 37.52 -13.44
C PRO A 177 -9.58 36.93 -14.36
N ILE A 178 -9.55 35.60 -14.40
CA ILE A 178 -8.86 34.81 -15.42
C ILE A 178 -9.57 35.09 -16.74
N LYS A 179 -8.80 35.25 -17.83
CA LYS A 179 -9.39 35.45 -19.15
C LYS A 179 -10.18 34.22 -19.60
N GLY A 180 -11.24 34.45 -20.35
CA GLY A 180 -11.97 33.35 -21.00
C GLY A 180 -11.14 32.64 -22.06
N ASN A 181 -11.70 31.55 -22.59
CA ASN A 181 -11.03 30.62 -23.50
C ASN A 181 -9.73 30.05 -22.89
N THR A 182 -9.80 29.66 -21.62
CA THR A 182 -8.68 29.13 -20.83
C THR A 182 -9.00 27.75 -20.31
N HIS A 183 -8.03 26.84 -20.42
CA HIS A 183 -8.11 25.51 -19.83
C HIS A 183 -7.39 25.50 -18.49
N ILE A 184 -8.05 24.94 -17.48
CA ILE A 184 -7.48 24.77 -16.13
C ILE A 184 -7.52 23.30 -15.78
N ALA A 185 -6.37 22.73 -15.42
CA ALA A 185 -6.25 21.43 -14.78
C ALA A 185 -6.06 21.65 -13.27
N ILE A 186 -6.89 20.99 -12.47
CA ILE A 186 -6.82 21.03 -11.01
C ILE A 186 -6.57 19.61 -10.52
N ALA A 187 -5.45 19.38 -9.85
CA ALA A 187 -5.18 18.11 -9.20
C ALA A 187 -4.78 18.37 -7.75
N GLY A 188 -5.26 17.55 -6.83
CA GLY A 188 -4.95 17.81 -5.43
C GLY A 188 -5.38 16.73 -4.47
N VAL A 189 -4.86 16.90 -3.26
CA VAL A 189 -5.21 16.12 -2.09
C VAL A 189 -5.37 17.07 -0.90
N TYR A 190 -6.37 16.82 -0.07
CA TYR A 190 -6.51 17.50 1.22
C TYR A 190 -7.13 16.56 2.25
N TYR A 191 -7.14 17.00 3.51
CA TYR A 191 -7.78 16.29 4.60
C TYR A 191 -9.05 17.04 5.07
N THR A 192 -10.13 16.29 5.34
CA THR A 192 -11.41 16.82 5.85
C THR A 192 -11.38 17.02 7.37
N ASP A 193 -10.43 16.38 8.05
CA ASP A 193 -10.15 16.59 9.47
C ASP A 193 -8.63 16.64 9.69
N TYR A 194 -8.22 17.10 10.86
CA TYR A 194 -6.82 17.34 11.20
C TYR A 194 -6.36 16.45 12.34
N GLU A 195 -6.42 15.13 12.14
CA GLU A 195 -5.79 14.18 13.05
C GLU A 195 -4.25 14.08 12.92
N PRO A 196 -3.62 14.20 11.73
CA PRO A 196 -2.18 13.97 11.60
C PRO A 196 -1.28 14.96 12.33
N LEU A 197 -1.65 16.25 12.45
CA LEU A 197 -0.83 17.19 13.23
C LEU A 197 -0.83 16.81 14.70
N LYS A 198 -1.97 16.38 15.28
CA LYS A 198 -1.97 15.89 16.66
C LYS A 198 -0.93 14.78 16.86
N ARG A 199 -0.77 13.83 15.92
CA ARG A 199 0.32 12.83 16.02
C ARG A 199 1.73 13.40 15.81
N ALA A 200 1.90 14.41 14.97
CA ALA A 200 3.20 15.03 14.72
C ALA A 200 3.65 16.00 15.84
N THR A 201 2.69 16.58 16.57
CA THR A 201 2.91 17.49 17.71
C THR A 201 2.65 16.85 19.07
N ASN A 202 2.16 15.61 19.11
CA ASN A 202 2.20 14.80 20.32
C ASN A 202 3.68 14.49 20.55
N ASP A 203 4.27 15.33 21.39
CA ASP A 203 5.61 15.19 21.92
C ASP A 203 5.83 13.74 22.34
N VAL A 204 6.92 13.14 21.85
CA VAL A 204 7.38 11.81 22.27
C VAL A 204 8.01 11.90 23.68
N ASN A 205 8.04 13.08 24.30
CA ASN A 205 8.45 13.27 25.69
C ASN A 205 7.29 13.15 26.68
N GLY A 206 6.55 12.06 26.64
CA GLY A 206 5.61 11.68 27.69
C GLY A 206 6.11 10.45 28.45
N ASP A 207 6.80 10.69 29.57
CA ASP A 207 7.21 9.80 30.68
C ASP A 207 8.02 8.52 30.37
#